data_AF-A0A3D1QG67-F1
#
_entry.id   AF-A0A3D1QG67-F1
#
_cell.length_a   1.000
_cell.length_b   1.000
_cell.length_c   1.000
_cell.angle_alpha   90.00
_cell.angle_beta   90.00
_cell.angle_gamma   90.00
#
_symmetry.space_group_name_H-M   'P 1'
#
loop_
_entity.id
_entity.type
_entity.pdbx_description
1 polymer ?
#
loop_
_entity_poly.entity_id
_entity_poly.type
_entity_poly.pdbx_seq_one_letter_code
_entity_poly.pdbx_strand_id
1 'polypeptide(L)'
;MLHLEAKVNDFVEEKLSKYKPNNITAPKIIHDSILGSNIFLPHEVVVLDMPIVQRLRRISQVDLVPYVFPSGNHNRFEHTLGVTTLSGRQ
;
A
#
# COMPACT_ATOMS: atom_id res chain seq x y z
N MET A 1 22.03 -15.79 5.08
CA MET A 1 21.58 -14.79 4.09
C MET A 1 20.90 -15.44 2.88
N LEU A 2 21.56 -16.39 2.19
CA LEU A 2 20.99 -17.09 1.01
C LEU A 2 19.58 -17.68 1.21
N HIS A 3 19.25 -18.14 2.42
CA HIS A 3 17.94 -18.74 2.70
C HIS A 3 16.78 -17.73 2.82
N LEU A 4 17.05 -16.51 3.31
CA LEU A 4 16.01 -15.49 3.43
C LEU A 4 15.66 -14.92 2.05
N GLU A 5 16.68 -14.66 1.25
CA GLU A 5 16.52 -14.19 -0.13
C GLU A 5 15.68 -15.16 -0.95
N ALA A 6 15.99 -16.46 -0.91
CA ALA A 6 15.19 -17.49 -1.59
C ALA A 6 13.72 -17.44 -1.16
N LYS A 7 13.45 -17.39 0.15
CA LYS A 7 12.09 -17.27 0.69
C LYS A 7 11.35 -16.01 0.22
N VAL A 8 12.06 -14.88 0.11
CA VAL A 8 11.48 -13.62 -0.37
C VAL A 8 11.16 -13.73 -1.85
N ASN A 9 12.08 -14.28 -2.66
CA ASN A 9 11.86 -14.46 -4.10
C ASN A 9 10.69 -15.40 -4.36
N ASP A 10 10.64 -16.55 -3.68
CA ASP A 10 9.52 -17.50 -3.78
C ASP A 10 8.18 -16.82 -3.46
N PHE A 11 8.14 -16.02 -2.40
CA PHE A 11 6.94 -15.26 -2.01
C PHE A 11 6.56 -14.22 -3.08
N VAL A 12 7.52 -13.47 -3.60
CA VAL A 12 7.27 -12.43 -4.62
C VAL A 12 6.77 -13.07 -5.91
N GLU A 13 7.41 -14.14 -6.37
CA GLU A 13 6.98 -14.90 -7.54
C GLU A 13 5.57 -15.45 -7.34
N GLU A 14 5.27 -16.07 -6.20
CA GLU A 14 3.94 -16.58 -5.89
C GLU A 14 2.88 -15.46 -5.99
N LYS A 15 3.13 -14.31 -5.34
CA LYS A 15 2.16 -13.19 -5.30
C LYS A 15 2.01 -12.47 -6.63
N LEU A 16 3.04 -12.43 -7.46
CA LEU A 16 3.02 -11.74 -8.75
C LEU A 16 2.75 -12.66 -9.95
N SER A 17 2.76 -13.99 -9.76
CA SER A 17 2.58 -15.00 -10.83
C SER A 17 1.37 -14.76 -11.74
N LYS A 18 0.27 -14.26 -11.18
CA LYS A 18 -0.99 -13.99 -11.90
C LYS A 18 -1.30 -12.50 -12.05
N TYR A 19 -0.43 -11.64 -11.53
CA TYR A 19 -0.66 -10.21 -11.54
C TYR A 19 -0.41 -9.64 -12.95
N LYS A 20 -1.45 -9.04 -13.52
CA LYS A 20 -1.34 -8.23 -14.74
C LYS A 20 -1.62 -6.78 -14.35
N PRO A 21 -0.67 -5.85 -14.53
CA PRO A 21 -0.92 -4.45 -14.27
C PRO A 21 -2.11 -3.96 -15.09
N ASN A 22 -3.05 -3.28 -14.44
CA ASN A 22 -4.15 -2.63 -15.15
C ASN A 22 -3.61 -1.45 -15.96
N ASN A 23 -4.12 -1.28 -17.18
CA ASN A 23 -3.82 -0.09 -17.97
C ASN A 23 -4.66 1.10 -17.46
N ILE A 24 -4.12 1.81 -16.48
CA ILE A 24 -4.75 3.00 -15.91
C ILE A 24 -4.32 4.20 -16.76
N THR A 25 -5.29 4.94 -17.29
CA THR A 25 -5.04 6.09 -18.16
C THR A 25 -5.44 7.42 -17.54
N ALA A 26 -6.28 7.39 -16.51
CA ALA A 26 -6.76 8.57 -15.80
C ALA A 26 -6.30 8.58 -14.35
N PRO A 27 -6.05 9.75 -13.74
CA PRO A 27 -5.80 9.85 -12.31
C PRO A 27 -6.97 9.30 -11.49
N LYS A 28 -6.66 8.78 -10.30
CA LYS A 28 -7.65 8.25 -9.35
C LYS A 28 -7.74 9.16 -8.14
N ILE A 29 -8.96 9.48 -7.72
CA ILE A 29 -9.19 10.19 -6.46
C ILE A 29 -9.37 9.14 -5.35
N ILE A 30 -8.62 9.27 -4.27
CA ILE A 30 -8.78 8.48 -3.05
C ILE A 30 -9.01 9.44 -1.89
N HIS A 31 -10.00 9.13 -1.06
CA HIS A 31 -10.34 9.90 0.13
C HIS A 31 -9.72 9.25 1.37
N ASP A 32 -9.06 10.05 2.21
CA ASP A 32 -8.60 9.64 3.54
C ASP A 32 -9.01 10.68 4.59
N SER A 33 -8.94 10.29 5.87
CA SER A 33 -9.39 11.10 7.01
C SER A 33 -8.41 12.20 7.45
N ILE A 34 -7.21 12.27 6.87
CA ILE A 34 -6.12 13.17 7.31
C ILE A 34 -5.89 14.29 6.28
N LEU A 35 -5.73 13.93 5.01
CA LEU A 35 -5.41 14.82 3.88
C LEU A 35 -6.61 15.05 2.95
N GLY A 36 -7.75 14.39 3.19
CA GLY A 36 -8.98 14.58 2.44
C GLY A 36 -8.96 13.87 1.09
N SER A 37 -9.32 14.58 0.02
CA SER A 37 -9.37 14.04 -1.36
C SER A 37 -8.03 14.20 -2.05
N ASN A 38 -7.37 13.09 -2.38
CA ASN A 38 -6.04 13.06 -2.98
C ASN A 38 -6.08 12.47 -4.38
N ILE A 39 -5.37 13.10 -5.32
CA ILE A 39 -5.24 12.66 -6.71
C ILE A 39 -3.97 11.81 -6.82
N PHE A 40 -4.12 10.59 -7.33
CA PHE A 40 -3.02 9.68 -7.63
C PHE A 40 -2.89 9.51 -9.14
N LEU A 41 -1.69 9.71 -9.65
CA LEU A 41 -1.34 9.55 -11.06
C LEU A 41 -1.42 8.09 -11.49
N PRO A 42 -1.67 7.80 -12.77
CA PRO A 42 -1.87 6.42 -13.23
C PRO A 42 -0.77 5.42 -12.84
N HIS A 43 0.50 5.84 -12.91
CA HIS A 43 1.64 4.98 -12.53
C HIS A 43 1.69 4.71 -11.02
N GLU A 44 1.29 5.68 -10.18
CA GLU A 44 1.19 5.49 -8.73
C GLU A 44 0.09 4.48 -8.42
N VAL A 45 -1.06 4.58 -9.09
CA VAL A 45 -2.17 3.64 -8.90
C VAL A 45 -1.78 2.23 -9.32
N VAL A 46 -1.01 2.07 -10.41
CA VAL A 46 -0.48 0.76 -10.82
C VAL A 46 0.35 0.13 -9.70
N VAL A 47 1.26 0.89 -9.07
CA VAL A 47 2.07 0.40 -7.93
C VAL A 47 1.18 0.09 -6.72
N LEU A 48 0.25 0.98 -6.39
CA LEU A 48 -0.67 0.80 -5.26
C LEU A 48 -1.53 -0.46 -5.42
N ASP A 49 -1.96 -0.79 -6.64
CA ASP A 49 -2.78 -1.96 -6.95
C ASP A 49 -1.99 -3.29 -7.00
N MET A 50 -0.65 -3.25 -6.86
CA MET A 50 0.16 -4.48 -6.81
C MET A 50 -0.21 -5.36 -5.59
N PRO A 51 -0.29 -6.69 -5.73
CA PRO A 51 -0.64 -7.60 -4.62
C PRO A 51 0.25 -7.44 -3.39
N ILE A 52 1.53 -7.17 -3.60
CA ILE A 52 2.51 -6.95 -2.53
C ILE A 52 2.27 -5.65 -1.75
N VAL A 53 1.75 -4.61 -2.40
CA VAL A 53 1.39 -3.32 -1.77
C VAL A 53 0.00 -3.43 -1.12
N GLN A 54 -0.97 -4.06 -1.80
CA GLN A 54 -2.30 -4.34 -1.24
C GLN A 54 -2.23 -5.21 0.03
N ARG A 55 -1.19 -6.03 0.20
CA ARG A 55 -0.95 -6.77 1.46
C ARG A 55 -0.82 -5.85 2.67
N LEU A 56 -0.35 -4.61 2.50
CA LEU A 56 -0.18 -3.65 3.61
C LEU A 56 -1.50 -3.31 4.32
N ARG A 57 -2.66 -3.56 3.68
CA ARG A 57 -3.98 -3.43 4.33
C ARG A 57 -4.16 -4.36 5.52
N ARG A 58 -3.40 -5.46 5.58
CA ARG A 58 -3.45 -6.48 6.64
C ARG A 58 -2.33 -6.34 7.67
N ILE A 59 -1.55 -5.25 7.60
CA ILE A 59 -0.46 -5.00 8.54
C ILE A 59 -0.81 -3.74 9.32
N SER A 60 -1.02 -3.88 10.62
CA SER A 60 -1.25 -2.74 11.51
C SER A 60 -0.08 -1.76 11.42
N GLN A 61 -0.40 -0.46 11.40
CA GLN A 61 0.62 0.57 11.54
C GLN A 61 1.21 0.53 12.96
N VAL A 62 0.35 0.31 13.95
CA VAL A 62 0.67 0.39 15.38
C VAL A 62 0.16 -0.87 16.10
N ASP A 63 0.83 -2.00 15.85
CA ASP A 63 0.54 -3.37 16.30
C ASP A 63 -0.47 -3.51 17.47
N LEU A 64 -0.02 -3.33 18.72
CA LEU A 64 -0.85 -3.54 19.91
C LEU A 64 -1.66 -2.33 20.36
N VAL A 65 -1.52 -1.17 19.70
CA VAL A 65 -2.20 0.07 20.09
C VAL A 65 -3.74 -0.04 20.06
N PRO A 66 -4.38 -0.74 19.09
CA PRO A 66 -5.84 -0.97 19.11
C PRO A 66 -6.39 -1.55 20.41
N TYR A 67 -5.59 -2.29 21.19
CA TYR A 67 -6.03 -2.87 22.47
C TYR A 67 -6.19 -1.83 23.60
N VAL A 68 -5.58 -0.65 23.46
CA VAL A 68 -5.68 0.47 24.41
C VAL A 68 -6.44 1.65 23.80
N PHE A 69 -6.23 1.91 22.51
CA PHE A 69 -6.87 2.98 21.74
C PHE A 69 -7.61 2.35 20.56
N PRO A 70 -8.93 2.09 20.69
CA PRO A 70 -9.69 1.42 19.62
C PRO A 70 -9.66 2.14 18.26
N SER A 71 -9.40 3.45 18.25
CA SER A 71 -9.20 4.25 17.03
C SER A 71 -7.84 4.06 16.36
N GLY A 72 -6.88 3.43 17.03
CA GLY A 72 -5.54 3.10 16.50
C GLY A 72 -5.54 1.94 15.52
N ASN A 73 -6.66 1.65 14.86
CA ASN A 73 -6.87 0.48 13.99
C ASN A 73 -6.36 0.68 12.54
N HIS A 74 -5.56 1.72 12.30
CA HIS A 74 -5.03 2.04 10.99
C HIS A 74 -3.92 1.07 10.56
N ASN A 75 -3.82 0.82 9.26
CA ASN A 75 -2.92 -0.10 8.61
C ASN A 75 -1.81 0.62 7.83
N ARG A 76 -0.77 -0.11 7.43
CA ARG A 76 0.36 0.44 6.67
C ARG A 76 -0.02 0.93 5.27
N PHE A 77 -1.13 0.44 4.70
CA PHE A 77 -1.56 0.87 3.37
C PHE A 77 -2.06 2.31 3.38
N GLU A 78 -2.93 2.70 4.33
CA GLU A 78 -3.42 4.08 4.38
C GLU A 78 -2.30 5.08 4.74
N HIS A 79 -1.36 4.66 5.57
CA HIS A 79 -0.15 5.44 5.81
C HIS A 79 0.68 5.64 4.54
N THR A 80 0.83 4.59 3.72
CA THR A 80 1.52 4.67 2.42
C THR A 80 0.85 5.67 1.49
N LEU A 81 -0.50 5.70 1.42
CA LEU A 81 -1.24 6.69 0.63
C LEU A 81 -0.91 8.13 1.06
N GLY A 82 -0.83 8.37 2.38
CA GLY A 82 -0.45 9.67 2.93
C GLY A 82 0.97 10.08 2.54
N VAL A 83 1.94 9.15 2.65
CA VAL A 83 3.33 9.42 2.25
C VAL A 83 3.45 9.70 0.75
N THR A 84 2.80 8.90 -0.11
CA THR A 84 2.77 9.13 -1.57
C THR A 84 2.23 10.53 -1.87
N THR A 85 1.09 10.89 -1.27
CA THR A 85 0.47 12.20 -1.43
C THR A 85 1.42 13.33 -1.06
N LEU A 86 2.08 13.25 0.10
CA LEU A 86 2.99 14.29 0.58
C LEU A 86 4.27 14.37 -0.25
N SER A 87 4.78 13.23 -0.74
CA SER A 87 5.99 13.19 -1.56
C SER A 87 5.83 13.84 -2.94
N GLY A 88 4.62 13.78 -3.51
CA GLY A 88 4.29 14.42 -4.79
C GLY A 88 3.90 15.90 -4.69
N ARG A 89 3.63 16.41 -3.47
CA ARG A 89 3.29 17.81 -3.19
C ARG A 89 4.56 18.66 -2.95
N GLN A 90 5.46 18.72 -3.93
CA GLN A 90 6.56 19.68 -3.95
C GLN A 90 6.20 20.94 -4.74
#